data_AF-A0A1H8PNN1-F1
#
_entry.id   AF-A0A1H8PNN1-F1
#
_cell.length_a   1.000
_cell.length_b   1.000
_cell.length_c   1.000
_cell.angle_alpha   90.00
_cell.angle_beta   90.00
_cell.angle_gamma   90.00
#
_symmetry.space_group_name_H-M   'P 1'
#
loop_
_entity.id
_entity.type
_entity.pdbx_description
1 polymer ?
#
loop_
_entity_poly.entity_id
_entity_poly.type
_entity_poly.pdbx_seq_one_letter_code
_entity_poly.pdbx_strand_id
1 'polypeptide(L)'
;MGAQADALLIESEAKRRLADEYDAAQERGEVVGHGGDRVSKVSGRNLAPATAADLGLSKKQVHEARQIRDAEATQPGIVKQTLDRAIADRREPTRASP
;
A
#
# COMPACT_ATOMS: atom_id res chain seq x y z
N MET A 1 15.83 -14.03 -11.97
CA MET A 1 15.09 -12.75 -11.92
C MET A 1 16.04 -11.62 -12.27
N GLY A 2 15.54 -10.54 -12.86
CA GLY A 2 16.34 -9.32 -13.05
C GLY A 2 16.16 -8.40 -11.84
N ALA A 3 17.20 -7.64 -11.47
CA ALA A 3 17.20 -6.78 -10.28
C ALA A 3 15.99 -5.82 -10.19
N GLN A 4 15.46 -5.37 -11.32
CA GLN A 4 14.26 -4.52 -11.37
C GLN A 4 12.97 -5.27 -10.95
N ALA A 5 12.84 -6.54 -11.31
CA ALA A 5 11.69 -7.36 -10.93
C ALA A 5 11.71 -7.62 -9.41
N ASP A 6 12.88 -7.96 -8.89
CA ASP A 6 13.06 -8.22 -7.47
C ASP A 6 12.79 -6.96 -6.64
N ALA A 7 13.25 -5.79 -7.10
CA ALA A 7 12.96 -4.52 -6.46
C ALA A 7 11.45 -4.21 -6.40
N LEU A 8 10.72 -4.43 -7.50
CA LEU A 8 9.27 -4.20 -7.56
C LEU A 8 8.48 -5.20 -6.70
N LEU A 9 8.95 -6.43 -6.58
CA LEU A 9 8.36 -7.43 -5.69
C LEU A 9 8.55 -7.03 -4.22
N ILE A 10 9.77 -6.65 -3.83
CA ILE A 10 10.08 -6.16 -2.48
C ILE A 10 9.25 -4.93 -2.14
N GLU A 11 9.13 -3.98 -3.08
CA GLU A 11 8.29 -2.79 -2.89
C GLU A 11 6.82 -3.17 -2.66
N SER A 12 6.31 -4.13 -3.42
CA SER A 12 4.93 -4.60 -3.26
C SER A 12 4.71 -5.29 -1.92
N GLU A 13 5.67 -6.10 -1.45
CA GLU A 13 5.64 -6.70 -0.11
C GLU A 13 5.68 -5.65 1.00
N ALA A 14 6.52 -4.61 0.84
CA ALA A 14 6.59 -3.50 1.79
C ALA A 14 5.26 -2.74 1.86
N LYS A 15 4.61 -2.50 0.71
CA LYS A 15 3.28 -1.89 0.64
C LYS A 15 2.21 -2.75 1.32
N ARG A 16 2.25 -4.08 1.18
CA ARG A 16 1.32 -4.97 1.88
C ARG A 16 1.45 -4.85 3.40
N ARG A 17 2.68 -4.94 3.92
CA ARG A 17 2.94 -4.75 5.36
C ARG A 17 2.54 -3.37 5.86
N LEU A 18 2.75 -2.33 5.04
CA LEU A 18 2.31 -0.97 5.36
C LEU A 18 0.78 -0.92 5.54
N ALA A 19 0.02 -1.55 4.65
CA ALA A 19 -1.45 -1.58 4.77
C ALA A 19 -1.91 -2.29 6.04
N ASP A 20 -1.31 -3.44 6.36
CA ASP A 20 -1.63 -4.21 7.56
C ASP A 20 -1.36 -3.43 8.84
N GLU A 21 -0.18 -2.84 8.97
CA GLU A 21 0.16 -2.07 10.17
C GLU A 21 -0.65 -0.78 10.27
N TYR A 22 -0.92 -0.11 9.15
CA TYR A 22 -1.72 1.11 9.14
C TYR A 22 -3.17 0.83 9.57
N ASP A 23 -3.76 -0.26 9.09
CA ASP A 23 -5.12 -0.65 9.48
C ASP A 23 -5.16 -1.08 10.95
N ALA A 24 -4.18 -1.85 11.42
CA ALA A 24 -4.06 -2.21 12.83
C ALA A 24 -3.89 -0.97 13.74
N ALA A 25 -3.11 0.02 13.31
CA ALA A 25 -2.96 1.29 14.04
C ALA A 25 -4.26 2.11 14.05
N GLN A 26 -5.09 2.02 13.00
CA GLN A 26 -6.43 2.61 13.00
C GLN A 26 -7.37 1.88 13.98
N GLU A 27 -7.32 0.55 14.06
CA GLU A 27 -8.12 -0.23 15.00
C GLU A 27 -7.74 0.04 16.46
N ARG A 28 -6.45 0.23 16.74
CA ARG A 28 -5.94 0.63 18.06
C ARG A 28 -6.26 2.09 18.42
N GLY A 29 -6.67 2.90 17.44
CA GLY A 29 -6.92 4.34 17.61
C GLY A 29 -5.65 5.19 17.69
N GLU A 30 -4.50 4.65 17.31
CA GLU A 30 -3.21 5.37 17.24
C GLU A 30 -3.16 6.30 16.03
N VAL A 31 -3.83 5.90 14.94
CA VAL A 31 -3.98 6.67 13.72
C VAL A 31 -5.45 7.05 13.51
N VAL A 32 -5.68 8.24 12.95
CA VAL A 32 -7.03 8.71 12.61
C VAL A 32 -7.76 7.69 11.72
N GLY A 33 -8.86 7.15 12.24
CA GLY A 33 -9.74 6.21 11.55
C GLY A 33 -10.76 6.86 10.61
N HIS A 34 -11.63 6.03 10.03
CA HIS A 34 -12.74 6.49 9.19
C HIS A 34 -13.72 7.37 9.99
N GLY A 35 -13.93 8.61 9.53
CA GLY A 35 -14.76 9.62 10.19
C GLY A 35 -13.98 10.77 10.84
N GLY A 36 -12.65 10.77 10.75
CA GLY A 36 -11.79 11.83 11.28
C GLY A 36 -11.55 11.72 12.79
N ASP A 37 -10.93 12.75 13.37
CA ASP A 37 -10.63 12.78 14.79
C ASP A 37 -11.94 12.90 15.61
N ARG A 38 -12.23 11.85 16.38
CA ARG A 38 -13.37 11.80 17.32
C ARG A 38 -12.98 12.28 18.73
N VAL A 39 -11.68 12.46 18.98
CA VAL A 39 -11.09 12.74 20.29
C VAL A 39 -10.98 14.24 20.55
N SER A 40 -10.58 15.06 19.57
CA SER A 40 -10.59 16.54 19.70
C SER A 40 -11.98 17.15 19.87
N LYS A 41 -13.06 16.35 19.71
CA LYS A 41 -14.45 16.79 19.97
C LYS A 41 -14.82 16.75 21.45
N VAL A 42 -13.98 16.19 22.33
CA VAL A 42 -14.19 16.14 23.78
C VAL A 42 -13.21 17.09 24.46
N SER A 43 -13.73 18.11 25.16
CA SER A 43 -12.90 19.08 25.87
C SER A 43 -12.17 18.41 27.03
N GLY A 44 -10.86 18.21 26.90
CA GLY A 44 -10.02 17.69 27.99
C GLY A 44 -8.84 16.86 27.53
N ARG A 45 -7.79 17.53 27.04
CA ARG A 45 -6.38 17.06 26.99
C ARG A 45 -6.05 15.71 26.35
N ASN A 46 -6.96 15.06 25.63
CA ASN A 46 -6.58 13.92 24.81
C ASN A 46 -5.93 14.44 23.51
N LEU A 47 -4.67 14.09 23.28
CA LEU A 47 -4.00 14.38 22.01
C LEU A 47 -4.77 13.67 20.89
N ALA A 48 -4.99 14.37 19.78
CA ALA A 48 -5.57 13.77 18.58
C ALA A 48 -4.68 12.59 18.13
N PRO A 49 -5.27 11.48 17.64
CA PRO A 49 -4.51 10.41 16.98
C PRO A 49 -3.66 10.95 15.83
N ALA A 50 -2.55 10.29 15.52
CA ALA A 50 -1.68 10.71 14.42
C ALA A 50 -2.42 10.63 13.08
N THR A 51 -2.21 11.60 12.20
CA THR A 51 -2.69 11.54 10.82
C THR A 51 -1.70 10.81 9.93
N ALA A 52 -2.13 10.37 8.74
CA ALA A 52 -1.22 9.85 7.73
C ALA A 52 -0.06 10.83 7.43
N ALA A 53 -0.36 12.13 7.39
CA ALA A 53 0.62 13.17 7.11
C ALA A 53 1.66 13.30 8.23
N ASP A 54 1.26 13.14 9.49
CA ASP A 54 2.19 13.15 10.64
C ASP A 54 3.17 11.97 10.58
N LEU A 55 2.76 10.87 9.95
CA LEU A 55 3.60 9.69 9.68
C LEU A 55 4.42 9.82 8.38
N GLY A 56 4.36 10.96 7.69
CA GLY A 56 5.03 11.16 6.40
C GLY A 56 4.40 10.40 5.23
N LEU A 57 3.16 9.94 5.38
CA LEU A 57 2.42 9.18 4.38
C LEU A 57 1.33 10.03 3.73
N SER A 58 1.19 9.89 2.41
CA SER A 58 0.01 10.37 1.72
C SER A 58 -1.13 9.36 1.81
N LYS A 59 -2.37 9.87 1.79
CA LYS A 59 -3.57 9.02 1.70
C LYS A 59 -3.54 8.10 0.48
N LYS A 60 -2.93 8.56 -0.63
CA LYS A 60 -2.75 7.79 -1.86
C LYS A 60 -1.84 6.58 -1.63
N GLN A 61 -0.71 6.75 -0.95
CA GLN A 61 0.19 5.64 -0.62
C GLN A 61 -0.50 4.58 0.24
N VAL A 62 -1.28 5.00 1.25
CA VAL A 62 -2.06 4.07 2.08
C VAL A 62 -3.12 3.34 1.26
N HIS A 63 -3.80 4.05 0.37
CA HIS A 63 -4.82 3.45 -0.51
C HIS A 63 -4.22 2.43 -1.49
N GLU A 64 -3.12 2.78 -2.17
CA GLU A 64 -2.42 1.88 -3.09
C GLU A 64 -1.90 0.64 -2.35
N ALA A 65 -1.37 0.82 -1.14
CA ALA A 65 -0.94 -0.28 -0.27
C ALA A 65 -2.09 -1.26 0.04
N ARG A 66 -3.27 -0.74 0.39
CA ARG A 66 -4.47 -1.56 0.62
C ARG A 66 -4.89 -2.30 -0.64
N GLN A 67 -4.92 -1.63 -1.80
CA GLN A 67 -5.27 -2.29 -3.06
C GLN A 67 -4.35 -3.48 -3.39
N ILE A 68 -3.03 -3.33 -3.20
CA ILE A 68 -2.07 -4.40 -3.43
C ILE A 68 -2.29 -5.56 -2.45
N ARG A 69 -2.50 -5.26 -1.16
CA ARG A 69 -2.81 -6.28 -0.15
C ARG A 69 -4.08 -7.02 -0.49
N ASP A 70 -5.16 -6.31 -0.77
CA ASP A 70 -6.48 -6.89 -1.00
C ASP A 70 -6.50 -7.72 -2.29
N ALA A 71 -5.81 -7.27 -3.34
CA ALA A 71 -5.60 -8.05 -4.56
C ALA A 71 -4.86 -9.36 -4.27
N GLU A 72 -3.77 -9.32 -3.51
CA GLU A 72 -2.98 -10.49 -3.18
C GLU A 72 -3.69 -11.44 -2.19
N ALA A 73 -4.54 -10.91 -1.31
CA ALA A 73 -5.40 -11.71 -0.44
C ALA A 73 -6.53 -12.40 -1.24
N THR A 74 -7.10 -11.70 -2.23
CA THR A 74 -8.16 -12.22 -3.10
C THR A 74 -7.62 -13.26 -4.08
N GLN A 75 -6.45 -12.99 -4.66
CA GLN A 75 -5.78 -13.87 -5.62
C GLN A 75 -4.28 -13.97 -5.27
N PRO A 76 -3.89 -14.96 -4.46
CA PRO A 76 -2.50 -15.17 -4.10
C PRO A 76 -1.58 -15.31 -5.33
N GLY A 77 -0.48 -14.57 -5.33
CA GLY A 77 0.50 -14.51 -6.41
C GLY A 77 0.16 -13.55 -7.55
N ILE A 78 -0.97 -12.83 -7.51
CA ILE A 78 -1.37 -11.91 -8.59
C ILE A 78 -0.35 -10.79 -8.79
N VAL A 79 0.29 -10.31 -7.73
CA VAL A 79 1.32 -9.25 -7.82
C VAL A 79 2.51 -9.73 -8.65
N LYS A 80 3.02 -10.93 -8.33
CA LYS A 80 4.15 -11.52 -9.05
C LYS A 80 3.79 -11.82 -10.51
N GLN A 81 2.62 -12.41 -10.75
CA GLN A 81 2.14 -12.70 -12.11
C GLN A 81 1.99 -11.44 -12.96
N THR A 82 1.42 -10.37 -12.37
CA THR A 82 1.24 -9.08 -13.06
C THR A 82 2.59 -8.46 -13.39
N LEU A 83 3.55 -8.54 -12.48
CA LEU A 83 4.90 -8.04 -12.70
C LEU A 83 5.65 -8.85 -13.78
N ASP A 84 5.61 -10.18 -13.70
CA ASP A 84 6.22 -11.06 -14.68
C ASP A 84 5.65 -10.81 -16.08
N ARG A 85 4.33 -10.63 -16.19
CA ARG A 85 3.66 -10.26 -17.43
C ARG A 85 4.09 -8.89 -17.94
N ALA A 86 4.11 -7.86 -17.09
CA ALA A 86 4.54 -6.52 -17.48
C ALA A 86 6.01 -6.50 -17.95
N ILE A 87 6.87 -7.34 -17.36
CA ILE A 87 8.26 -7.50 -17.79
C ILE A 87 8.31 -8.24 -19.14
N ALA A 88 7.53 -9.29 -19.32
CA ALA A 88 7.43 -10.01 -20.59
C ALA A 88 6.96 -9.07 -21.71
N ASP A 89 5.88 -8.32 -21.49
CA ASP A 89 5.33 -7.35 -22.46
C ASP A 89 6.37 -6.27 -22.83
N ARG A 90 7.17 -5.81 -21.86
CA ARG A 90 8.30 -4.87 -22.10
C ARG A 90 9.52 -5.50 -22.75
N ARG A 91 9.65 -6.84 -22.71
CA ARG A 91 10.67 -7.60 -23.45
C ARG A 91 10.18 -8.05 -24.82
N GLU A 92 8.87 -8.05 -25.06
CA GLU A 92 8.23 -8.36 -26.34
C GLU A 92 7.98 -7.16 -27.30
N PRO A 93 8.52 -5.92 -27.15
CA PRO A 93 8.19 -4.86 -28.09
C PRO A 93 8.94 -5.05 -29.42
N THR A 94 8.15 -5.31 -30.48
CA THR A 94 8.45 -5.15 -31.92
C THR A 94 9.73 -5.81 -32.45
N ARG A 95 9.85 -7.14 -32.38
CA ARG A 95 10.73 -7.86 -33.35
C ARG A 95 10.14 -7.92 -34.77
N ALA A 96 8.91 -7.45 -34.94
CA ALA A 96 8.25 -7.24 -36.21
C ALA A 96 7.64 -5.83 -36.24
N SER A 97 8.38 -4.88 -36.77
CA SER A 97 7.80 -3.77 -37.53
C SER A 97 8.67 -3.64 -38.79
N PRO A 98 8.07 -3.69 -40.00
CA PRO A 98 8.79 -3.62 -41.28
C PRO A 98 9.47 -2.26 -41.51
#